data_AF-A0A834I022-F1
#
_entry.id   AF-A0A834I022-F1
#
_cell.length_a   1.000
_cell.length_b   1.000
_cell.length_c   1.000
_cell.angle_alpha   90.00
_cell.angle_beta   90.00
_cell.angle_gamma   90.00
#
_symmetry.space_group_name_H-M   'P 1'
#
loop_
_entity.id
_entity.type
_entity.pdbx_description
1 polymer ?
#
loop_
_entity_poly.entity_id
_entity_poly.type
_entity_poly.pdbx_seq_one_letter_code
_entity_poly.pdbx_strand_id
1 'polypeptide(L)'
;MRYSRSSSESVCYSKRIIRVQNMLFLFVCSTILFTNLVNSRQVTPLSSCKCWENYKADMGDNGLQCIALDQFHIMPCNMPKSPKCICSGGISSILKDESGTWCTKYSKGEELRRWPCENRQEWDDFLKKNPNVVMDRYEICKSVRPPNCICSGDLTSIAKDSMGIWCIKYDKMGEMRWACENTAEWSSFRKRHPYYLYC
;
A
#
# COMPACT_ATOMS: atom_id res chain seq x y z
N MET A 1 23.95 -13.28 78.60
CA MET A 1 22.96 -12.18 78.60
C MET A 1 22.32 -12.10 77.23
N ARG A 2 20.99 -12.29 77.16
CA ARG A 2 20.18 -12.16 75.93
C ARG A 2 19.90 -10.67 75.68
N TYR A 3 20.04 -10.22 74.44
CA TYR A 3 19.41 -8.98 73.99
C TYR A 3 18.51 -9.30 72.81
N SER A 4 17.20 -9.21 73.07
CA SER A 4 16.12 -9.26 72.09
C SER A 4 15.82 -7.83 71.63
N ARG A 5 15.72 -7.58 70.32
CA ARG A 5 15.11 -6.42 69.64
C ARG A 5 15.29 -6.64 68.12
N SER A 6 14.39 -6.33 67.20
CA SER A 6 13.03 -5.79 67.22
C SER A 6 12.47 -6.05 65.82
N SER A 7 11.44 -6.89 65.70
CA SER A 7 10.78 -7.28 64.44
C SER A 7 9.52 -6.44 64.22
N SER A 8 9.66 -5.12 64.03
CA SER A 8 8.52 -4.19 64.01
C SER A 8 8.51 -3.13 62.90
N GLU A 9 9.40 -3.20 61.90
CA GLU A 9 9.46 -2.17 60.83
C GLU A 9 8.96 -2.63 59.45
N SER A 10 8.71 -3.93 59.26
CA SER A 10 8.34 -4.49 57.95
C SER A 10 6.86 -4.32 57.55
N VAL A 11 5.98 -3.89 58.45
CA VAL A 11 4.52 -3.85 58.19
C VAL A 11 4.04 -2.53 57.59
N CYS A 12 4.79 -1.43 57.75
CA CYS A 12 4.38 -0.11 57.24
C CYS A 12 4.66 0.12 55.74
N TYR A 13 5.61 -0.60 55.14
CA TYR A 13 5.96 -0.42 53.72
C TYR A 13 4.93 -1.04 52.76
N SER A 14 4.25 -2.13 53.16
CA SER A 14 3.31 -2.84 52.29
C SER A 14 2.03 -2.04 51.98
N LYS A 15 1.50 -1.26 52.94
CA LYS A 15 0.27 -0.47 52.74
C LYS A 15 0.42 0.72 51.80
N ARG A 16 1.63 1.27 51.63
CA ARG A 16 1.87 2.38 50.69
C ARG A 16 1.95 1.90 49.24
N ILE A 17 2.52 0.72 49.00
CA ILE A 17 2.67 0.15 47.66
C ILE A 17 1.30 -0.19 47.04
N ILE A 18 0.37 -0.74 47.83
CA ILE A 18 -0.97 -1.10 47.36
C ILE A 18 -1.78 0.14 46.91
N ARG A 19 -1.61 1.29 47.58
CA ARG A 19 -2.31 2.54 47.20
C ARG A 19 -1.82 3.12 45.87
N VAL A 20 -0.51 3.02 45.60
CA VAL A 20 0.07 3.52 44.34
C VAL A 20 -0.32 2.63 43.17
N GLN A 21 -0.36 1.31 43.37
CA GLN A 21 -0.73 0.36 42.33
C GLN A 21 -2.21 0.48 41.90
N ASN A 22 -3.12 0.73 42.85
CA ASN A 22 -4.53 0.99 42.53
C ASN A 22 -4.74 2.30 41.77
N MET A 23 -3.98 3.36 42.07
CA MET A 23 -4.06 4.63 41.33
C MET A 23 -3.53 4.50 39.90
N LEU A 24 -2.46 3.73 39.68
CA LEU A 24 -1.93 3.47 38.34
C LEU A 24 -2.93 2.69 37.48
N PHE A 25 -3.58 1.68 38.06
CA PHE A 25 -4.55 0.85 37.33
C PHE A 25 -5.79 1.65 36.91
N LEU A 26 -6.30 2.53 37.79
CA LEU A 26 -7.41 3.43 37.46
C LEU A 26 -7.04 4.42 36.35
N PHE A 27 -5.80 4.94 36.35
CA PHE A 27 -5.33 5.85 35.31
C PHE A 27 -5.23 5.17 33.94
N VAL A 28 -4.68 3.94 33.89
CA VAL A 28 -4.58 3.13 32.67
C VAL A 28 -5.97 2.71 32.15
N CYS A 29 -6.89 2.31 33.02
CA CYS A 29 -8.26 2.01 32.61
C CYS A 29 -8.98 3.26 32.07
N SER A 30 -8.76 4.43 32.67
CA SER A 30 -9.32 5.70 32.19
C SER A 30 -8.81 6.02 30.78
N THR A 31 -7.51 5.93 30.52
CA THR A 31 -6.95 6.27 29.21
C THR A 31 -7.42 5.33 28.10
N ILE A 32 -7.61 4.04 28.38
CA ILE A 32 -8.16 3.07 27.42
C ILE A 32 -9.63 3.37 27.09
N LEU A 33 -10.43 3.85 28.05
CA LEU A 33 -11.81 4.23 27.80
C LEU A 33 -11.91 5.51 26.95
N PHE A 34 -11.01 6.47 27.16
CA PHE A 34 -10.99 7.71 26.36
C PHE A 34 -10.52 7.52 24.92
N THR A 35 -9.59 6.59 24.63
CA THR A 35 -9.11 6.38 23.26
C THR A 35 -10.16 5.77 22.33
N ASN A 36 -11.13 5.03 22.86
CA ASN A 36 -12.19 4.42 22.05
C ASN A 36 -13.29 5.42 21.61
N LEU A 37 -13.44 6.55 22.31
CA LEU A 37 -14.49 7.54 22.03
C LEU A 37 -14.12 8.53 20.90
N VAL A 38 -12.85 8.62 20.50
CA VAL A 38 -12.40 9.61 19.50
C VAL A 38 -12.63 9.14 18.05
N ASN A 39 -13.08 7.91 17.84
CA ASN A 39 -13.45 7.41 16.50
C ASN A 39 -14.86 7.84 16.08
N SER A 40 -15.17 9.13 16.23
CA SER A 40 -16.34 9.73 15.60
C SER A 40 -16.12 9.71 14.08
N ARG A 41 -16.71 8.73 13.39
CA ARG A 41 -16.75 8.70 11.92
C ARG A 41 -17.29 10.04 11.45
N GLN A 42 -16.46 10.81 10.74
CA GLN A 42 -16.93 12.04 10.10
C GLN A 42 -18.09 11.65 9.18
N VAL A 43 -19.28 12.18 9.45
CA VAL A 43 -20.45 11.99 8.59
C VAL A 43 -20.21 12.83 7.35
N THR A 44 -19.62 12.21 6.34
CA THR A 44 -19.43 12.83 5.02
C THR A 44 -20.80 13.01 4.39
N PRO A 45 -21.25 14.23 4.09
CA PRO A 45 -22.57 14.45 3.51
C PRO A 45 -22.62 13.84 2.10
N LEU A 46 -23.75 13.21 1.75
CA LEU A 46 -23.96 12.57 0.45
C LEU A 46 -23.67 13.52 -0.72
N SER A 47 -23.95 14.81 -0.53
CA SER A 47 -23.75 15.89 -1.52
C SER A 47 -22.28 16.19 -1.85
N SER A 48 -21.32 15.77 -1.01
CA SER A 48 -19.89 15.94 -1.29
C SER A 48 -19.31 14.86 -2.21
N CYS A 49 -20.09 13.83 -2.54
CA CYS A 49 -19.67 12.77 -3.45
C CYS A 49 -20.04 13.14 -4.89
N LYS A 50 -19.03 13.51 -5.69
CA LYS A 50 -19.19 13.68 -7.14
C LYS A 50 -18.85 12.39 -7.85
N CYS A 51 -19.83 11.83 -8.54
CA CYS A 51 -19.70 10.61 -9.33
C CYS A 51 -19.56 10.93 -10.82
N TRP A 52 -19.08 9.96 -11.59
CA TRP A 52 -19.09 10.05 -13.05
C TRP A 52 -20.52 10.00 -13.61
N GLU A 53 -20.64 10.34 -14.88
CA GLU A 53 -21.88 10.13 -15.63
C GLU A 53 -22.29 8.65 -15.61
N ASN A 54 -23.58 8.39 -15.40
CA ASN A 54 -24.16 7.05 -15.19
C ASN A 54 -23.73 6.33 -13.90
N TYR A 55 -23.27 7.09 -12.91
CA TYR A 55 -23.05 6.62 -11.54
C TYR A 55 -23.91 7.43 -10.58
N LYS A 56 -24.38 6.78 -9.51
CA LYS A 56 -25.06 7.45 -8.39
C LYS A 56 -24.23 7.30 -7.12
N ALA A 57 -24.25 8.34 -6.29
CA ALA A 57 -23.67 8.25 -4.95
C ALA A 57 -24.56 7.34 -4.08
N ASP A 58 -23.94 6.44 -3.33
CA ASP A 58 -24.61 5.51 -2.44
C ASP A 58 -23.76 5.23 -1.20
N MET A 59 -24.41 4.82 -0.11
CA MET A 59 -23.75 4.49 1.16
C MET A 59 -23.54 2.98 1.24
N GLY A 60 -22.33 2.52 0.93
CA GLY A 60 -21.94 1.11 1.05
C GLY A 60 -21.27 0.78 2.38
N ASP A 61 -20.83 -0.47 2.53
CA ASP A 61 -20.14 -0.96 3.73
C ASP A 61 -18.83 -0.19 4.01
N ASN A 62 -18.16 0.27 2.94
CA ASN A 62 -16.90 1.02 3.00
C ASN A 62 -17.12 2.55 3.06
N GLY A 63 -18.37 2.99 3.25
CA GLY A 63 -18.74 4.40 3.26
C GLY A 63 -19.27 4.88 1.91
N LEU A 64 -19.14 6.19 1.70
CA LEU A 64 -19.72 6.88 0.55
C LEU A 64 -18.97 6.51 -0.73
N GLN A 65 -19.69 5.99 -1.72
CA GLN A 65 -19.13 5.47 -2.97
C GLN A 65 -20.05 5.76 -4.16
N CYS A 66 -19.54 5.58 -5.37
CA CYS A 66 -20.27 5.76 -6.62
C CYS A 66 -20.55 4.40 -7.26
N ILE A 67 -21.83 4.07 -7.47
CA ILE A 67 -22.26 2.80 -8.07
C ILE A 67 -22.79 3.08 -9.48
N ALA A 68 -22.34 2.29 -10.47
CA ALA A 68 -22.83 2.39 -11.83
C ALA A 68 -24.33 2.03 -11.91
N LEU A 69 -25.09 2.75 -12.73
CA LEU A 69 -26.54 2.52 -12.88
C LEU A 69 -26.85 1.23 -13.64
N ASP A 70 -26.04 0.91 -14.66
CA ASP A 70 -26.30 -0.19 -15.61
C ASP A 70 -25.21 -1.28 -15.58
N GLN A 71 -24.27 -1.22 -14.62
CA GLN A 71 -23.12 -2.13 -14.53
C GLN A 71 -22.80 -2.49 -13.07
N PHE A 72 -22.21 -3.66 -12.85
CA PHE A 72 -21.69 -4.05 -11.53
C PHE A 72 -20.31 -3.44 -11.28
N HIS A 73 -20.25 -2.11 -11.19
CA HIS A 73 -19.01 -1.37 -10.95
C HIS A 73 -19.20 -0.34 -9.84
N ILE A 74 -18.25 -0.31 -8.92
CA ILE A 74 -18.22 0.58 -7.75
C ILE A 74 -16.88 1.31 -7.77
N MET A 75 -16.91 2.64 -7.57
CA MET A 75 -15.71 3.47 -7.51
C MET A 75 -15.79 4.44 -6.32
N PRO A 76 -14.65 4.93 -5.80
CA PRO A 76 -14.66 5.94 -4.75
C PRO A 76 -15.20 7.28 -5.27
N CYS A 77 -15.75 8.08 -4.36
CA CYS A 77 -16.21 9.43 -4.66
C CYS A 77 -15.09 10.35 -5.14
N ASN A 78 -15.43 11.35 -5.95
CA ASN A 78 -14.52 12.39 -6.42
C ASN A 78 -13.30 11.85 -7.19
N MET A 79 -13.39 10.62 -7.71
CA MET A 79 -12.37 10.06 -8.57
C MET A 79 -12.33 10.85 -9.89
N PRO A 80 -11.16 11.34 -10.33
CA PRO A 80 -11.06 12.07 -11.59
C PRO A 80 -11.29 11.11 -12.77
N LYS A 81 -12.01 11.59 -13.79
CA LYS A 81 -12.36 10.78 -14.96
C LYS A 81 -11.12 10.51 -15.81
N SER A 82 -10.70 9.25 -15.89
CA SER A 82 -9.59 8.83 -16.75
C SER A 82 -9.93 9.00 -18.23
N PRO A 83 -8.95 9.31 -19.10
CA PRO A 83 -9.19 9.33 -20.55
C PRO A 83 -9.65 7.95 -21.04
N LYS A 84 -10.40 7.93 -22.14
CA LYS A 84 -10.81 6.67 -22.78
C LYS A 84 -9.64 6.14 -23.59
N CYS A 85 -9.32 4.86 -23.43
CA CYS A 85 -8.28 4.22 -24.22
C CYS A 85 -8.69 4.17 -25.70
N ILE A 86 -7.88 4.76 -26.59
CA ILE A 86 -8.05 4.70 -28.04
C ILE A 86 -7.23 3.55 -28.58
N CYS A 87 -7.81 2.75 -29.46
CA CYS A 87 -7.03 1.82 -30.25
C CYS A 87 -7.55 1.66 -31.67
N SER A 88 -6.66 1.20 -32.54
CA SER A 88 -6.92 0.81 -33.92
C SER A 88 -6.73 -0.71 -34.11
N GLY A 89 -7.11 -1.25 -35.28
CA GLY A 89 -6.82 -2.65 -35.64
C GLY A 89 -7.88 -3.71 -35.29
N GLY A 90 -9.13 -3.29 -35.08
CA GLY A 90 -10.26 -4.20 -34.83
C GLY A 90 -10.20 -4.84 -33.44
N ILE A 91 -10.30 -3.99 -32.41
CA ILE A 91 -10.22 -4.36 -31.00
C ILE A 91 -11.45 -5.18 -30.60
N SER A 92 -11.22 -6.15 -29.72
CA SER A 92 -12.28 -6.94 -29.11
C SER A 92 -12.69 -6.37 -27.75
N SER A 93 -11.72 -5.90 -26.95
CA SER A 93 -11.99 -5.33 -25.62
C SER A 93 -10.86 -4.43 -25.11
N ILE A 94 -11.18 -3.59 -24.13
CA ILE A 94 -10.20 -2.88 -23.30
C ILE A 94 -10.02 -3.66 -22.02
N LEU A 95 -8.81 -4.17 -21.80
CA LEU A 95 -8.44 -4.88 -20.58
C LEU A 95 -7.79 -3.89 -19.61
N LYS A 96 -8.27 -3.87 -18.37
CA LYS A 96 -7.62 -3.16 -17.27
C LYS A 96 -7.11 -4.19 -16.29
N ASP A 97 -5.81 -4.21 -16.07
CA ASP A 97 -5.17 -5.10 -15.11
C ASP A 97 -4.12 -4.31 -14.31
N GLU A 98 -3.42 -5.01 -13.41
CA GLU A 98 -2.37 -4.43 -12.57
C GLU A 98 -1.22 -3.79 -13.38
N SER A 99 -1.11 -4.15 -14.66
CA SER A 99 -0.09 -3.63 -15.56
C SER A 99 -0.53 -2.38 -16.35
N GLY A 100 -1.80 -1.99 -16.25
CA GLY A 100 -2.34 -0.77 -16.83
C GLY A 100 -3.62 -1.00 -17.66
N THR A 101 -3.89 -0.07 -18.57
CA THR A 101 -5.02 -0.17 -19.52
C THR A 101 -4.49 -0.56 -20.90
N TRP A 102 -5.03 -1.65 -21.45
CA TRP A 102 -4.56 -2.26 -22.68
C TRP A 102 -5.68 -2.45 -23.70
N CYS A 103 -5.30 -2.33 -24.96
CA CYS A 103 -6.09 -2.76 -26.09
C CYS A 103 -5.85 -4.25 -26.30
N THR A 104 -6.92 -5.03 -26.37
CA THR A 104 -6.84 -6.49 -26.53
C THR A 104 -7.68 -6.99 -27.70
N LYS A 105 -7.14 -7.98 -28.40
CA LYS A 105 -7.84 -8.69 -29.47
C LYS A 105 -7.94 -10.15 -29.09
N TYR A 106 -9.17 -10.66 -29.08
CA TYR A 106 -9.47 -12.05 -28.79
C TYR A 106 -9.91 -12.77 -30.06
N SER A 107 -9.60 -14.06 -30.15
CA SER A 107 -10.16 -14.96 -31.17
C SER A 107 -10.39 -16.31 -30.55
N LYS A 108 -11.60 -16.85 -30.71
CA LYS A 108 -11.99 -18.16 -30.15
C LYS A 108 -11.76 -18.29 -28.63
N GLY A 109 -11.90 -17.18 -27.89
CA GLY A 109 -11.71 -17.14 -26.44
C GLY A 109 -10.27 -16.93 -25.97
N GLU A 110 -9.29 -16.91 -26.88
CA GLU A 110 -7.88 -16.71 -26.54
C GLU A 110 -7.42 -15.29 -26.87
N GLU A 111 -6.56 -14.72 -26.01
CA GLU A 111 -5.94 -13.41 -26.23
C GLU A 111 -4.87 -13.53 -27.33
N LEU A 112 -5.18 -13.01 -28.52
CA LEU A 112 -4.23 -13.03 -29.65
C LEU A 112 -3.18 -11.93 -29.53
N ARG A 113 -3.59 -10.76 -29.05
CA ARG A 113 -2.72 -9.58 -29.01
C ARG A 113 -3.16 -8.62 -27.91
N ARG A 114 -2.17 -8.06 -27.22
CA ARG A 114 -2.30 -6.97 -26.26
C ARG A 114 -1.30 -5.87 -26.61
N TRP A 115 -1.75 -4.62 -26.61
CA TRP A 115 -0.90 -3.47 -26.90
C TRP A 115 -1.40 -2.23 -26.13
N PRO A 116 -0.53 -1.23 -25.88
CA PRO A 116 -0.92 -0.05 -25.11
C PRO A 116 -1.93 0.81 -25.87
N CYS A 117 -2.65 1.67 -25.14
CA CYS A 117 -3.51 2.70 -25.71
C CYS A 117 -2.73 3.63 -26.65
N GLU A 118 -3.34 4.04 -27.75
CA GLU A 118 -2.72 4.91 -28.75
C GLU A 118 -2.68 6.37 -28.31
N ASN A 119 -3.64 6.81 -27.49
CA ASN A 119 -3.68 8.15 -26.91
C ASN A 119 -2.78 8.29 -25.67
N ARG A 120 -1.53 7.84 -25.79
CA ARG A 120 -0.59 7.76 -24.68
C ARG A 120 -0.31 9.11 -24.02
N GLN A 121 -0.23 10.18 -24.83
CA GLN A 121 -0.02 11.54 -24.35
C GLN A 121 -1.14 12.02 -23.40
N GLU A 122 -2.40 11.72 -23.70
CA GLU A 122 -3.53 12.11 -22.85
C GLU A 122 -3.48 11.41 -21.49
N TRP A 123 -3.05 10.14 -21.48
CA TRP A 123 -2.81 9.38 -20.26
C TRP A 123 -1.67 9.98 -19.45
N ASP A 124 -0.54 10.27 -20.08
CA ASP A 124 0.62 10.88 -19.42
C ASP A 124 0.24 12.23 -18.77
N ASP A 125 -0.50 13.08 -19.50
CA ASP A 125 -0.97 14.37 -19.01
C ASP A 125 -1.98 14.22 -17.85
N PHE A 126 -2.88 13.24 -17.95
CA PHE A 126 -3.83 12.92 -16.89
C PHE A 126 -3.11 12.48 -15.61
N LEU A 127 -2.12 11.60 -15.72
CA LEU A 127 -1.36 11.09 -14.58
C LEU A 127 -0.48 12.17 -13.96
N LYS A 128 0.12 13.02 -14.79
CA LYS A 128 0.86 14.19 -14.32
C LYS A 128 -0.03 15.16 -13.52
N LYS A 129 -1.28 15.35 -13.95
CA LYS A 129 -2.24 16.21 -13.24
C LYS A 129 -2.82 15.56 -11.98
N ASN A 130 -2.86 14.22 -11.94
CA ASN A 130 -3.48 13.47 -10.86
C ASN A 130 -2.51 12.41 -10.29
N PRO A 131 -1.42 12.82 -9.61
CA PRO A 131 -0.39 11.89 -9.13
C PRO A 131 -0.91 10.89 -8.08
N ASN A 132 -2.03 11.19 -7.42
CA ASN A 132 -2.68 10.30 -6.46
C ASN A 132 -3.61 9.28 -7.13
N VAL A 133 -3.92 9.45 -8.42
CA VAL A 133 -4.59 8.42 -9.20
C VAL A 133 -3.52 7.39 -9.50
N VAL A 134 -3.45 6.40 -8.62
CA VAL A 134 -2.68 5.20 -8.86
C VAL A 134 -3.36 4.50 -10.04
N MET A 135 -2.87 4.73 -11.26
CA MET A 135 -2.89 3.66 -12.25
C MET A 135 -2.13 2.52 -11.61
N ASP A 136 -2.72 1.33 -11.53
CA ASP A 136 -2.05 0.18 -10.93
C ASP A 136 -0.59 0.12 -11.38
N ARG A 137 0.29 0.42 -10.41
CA ARG A 137 1.76 0.36 -10.28
C ARG A 137 2.70 0.45 -11.50
N TYR A 138 2.36 -0.07 -12.66
CA TYR A 138 3.32 -0.66 -13.59
C TYR A 138 4.00 0.28 -14.60
N GLU A 139 3.40 1.41 -14.99
CA GLU A 139 4.07 2.33 -15.94
C GLU A 139 5.26 3.08 -15.33
N ILE A 140 5.24 3.30 -14.01
CA ILE A 140 6.40 3.78 -13.25
C ILE A 140 7.52 2.73 -13.31
N CYS A 141 7.18 1.44 -13.29
CA CYS A 141 8.14 0.34 -13.25
C CYS A 141 8.85 0.11 -14.58
N LYS A 142 8.18 0.37 -15.71
CA LYS A 142 8.74 0.15 -17.06
C LYS A 142 9.62 1.30 -17.56
N SER A 143 9.33 2.54 -17.17
CA SER A 143 10.07 3.72 -17.64
C SER A 143 11.36 3.96 -16.85
N VAL A 144 11.42 3.47 -15.62
CA VAL A 144 12.56 3.69 -14.72
C VAL A 144 13.49 2.48 -14.78
N ARG A 145 14.66 2.64 -15.40
CA ARG A 145 15.72 1.62 -15.32
C ARG A 145 16.38 1.70 -13.94
N PRO A 146 16.28 0.64 -13.10
CA PRO A 146 17.04 0.59 -11.86
C PRO A 146 18.55 0.56 -12.15
N PRO A 147 19.39 0.98 -11.18
CA PRO A 147 20.81 0.62 -11.22
C PRO A 147 20.96 -0.91 -11.19
N ASN A 148 22.01 -1.43 -11.85
CA ASN A 148 22.32 -2.85 -11.76
C ASN A 148 22.77 -3.18 -10.33
N CYS A 149 22.25 -4.27 -9.76
CA CYS A 149 22.69 -4.74 -8.45
C CYS A 149 24.13 -5.29 -8.57
N ILE A 150 25.05 -4.79 -7.73
CA ILE A 150 26.43 -5.31 -7.65
C ILE A 150 26.50 -6.32 -6.51
N CYS A 151 27.04 -7.50 -6.78
CA CYS A 151 27.16 -8.61 -5.85
C CYS A 151 28.58 -9.17 -5.87
N SER A 152 29.24 -9.34 -4.72
CA SER A 152 30.50 -10.08 -4.63
C SER A 152 30.27 -11.60 -4.61
N GLY A 153 31.23 -12.33 -5.19
CA GLY A 153 31.25 -13.80 -5.22
C GLY A 153 30.56 -14.44 -6.42
N ASP A 154 30.44 -15.76 -6.37
CA ASP A 154 29.79 -16.58 -7.43
C ASP A 154 28.27 -16.39 -7.39
N LEU A 155 27.82 -15.28 -7.98
CA LEU A 155 26.40 -14.93 -8.09
C LEU A 155 25.65 -15.95 -8.94
N THR A 156 24.49 -16.39 -8.44
CA THR A 156 23.59 -17.24 -9.24
C THR A 156 22.44 -16.44 -9.85
N SER A 157 21.86 -15.50 -9.10
CA SER A 157 20.75 -14.67 -9.60
C SER A 157 20.51 -13.42 -8.75
N ILE A 158 19.65 -12.53 -9.25
CA ILE A 158 19.13 -11.36 -8.51
C ILE A 158 17.64 -11.59 -8.30
N ALA A 159 17.15 -11.38 -7.08
CA ALA A 159 15.72 -11.33 -6.80
C ALA A 159 15.28 -9.97 -6.28
N LYS A 160 13.98 -9.75 -6.39
CA LYS A 160 13.30 -8.56 -5.90
C LYS A 160 12.08 -8.98 -5.10
N ASP A 161 11.88 -8.34 -3.96
CA ASP A 161 10.69 -8.48 -3.14
C ASP A 161 10.33 -7.13 -2.48
N SER A 162 9.28 -7.15 -1.66
CA SER A 162 8.81 -5.96 -0.93
C SER A 162 9.83 -5.36 0.04
N MET A 163 10.84 -6.13 0.46
CA MET A 163 11.88 -5.68 1.38
C MET A 163 13.09 -5.09 0.65
N GLY A 164 13.32 -5.47 -0.61
CA GLY A 164 14.43 -4.93 -1.38
C GLY A 164 14.78 -5.73 -2.63
N ILE A 165 16.03 -5.52 -3.07
CA ILE A 165 16.65 -6.25 -4.17
C ILE A 165 17.87 -6.94 -3.60
N TRP A 166 17.98 -8.23 -3.92
CA TRP A 166 18.83 -9.17 -3.23
C TRP A 166 19.70 -9.91 -4.24
N CYS A 167 20.96 -10.07 -3.90
CA CYS A 167 21.85 -11.05 -4.50
C CYS A 167 21.51 -12.43 -3.94
N ILE A 168 21.39 -13.43 -4.81
CA ILE A 168 21.10 -14.81 -4.42
C ILE A 168 22.21 -15.74 -4.88
N LYS A 169 22.63 -16.60 -3.95
CA LYS A 169 23.45 -17.78 -4.21
C LYS A 169 22.74 -19.03 -3.71
N TYR A 170 22.76 -20.07 -4.51
CA TYR A 170 22.28 -21.39 -4.12
C TYR A 170 23.48 -22.29 -3.78
N ASP A 171 23.47 -22.88 -2.58
CA ASP A 171 24.47 -23.85 -2.15
C ASP A 171 23.80 -25.14 -1.62
N LYS A 172 24.61 -26.07 -1.09
CA LYS A 172 24.11 -27.34 -0.54
C LYS A 172 23.24 -27.16 0.72
N MET A 173 23.31 -26.01 1.37
CA MET A 173 22.56 -25.67 2.59
C MET A 173 21.29 -24.86 2.28
N GLY A 174 21.15 -24.34 1.05
CA GLY A 174 19.94 -23.73 0.54
C GLY A 174 20.17 -22.41 -0.17
N GLU A 175 19.20 -21.51 -0.04
CA GLU A 175 19.22 -20.19 -0.64
C GLU A 175 19.83 -19.16 0.33
N MET A 176 20.92 -18.53 -0.06
CA MET A 176 21.53 -17.42 0.66
C MET A 176 21.18 -16.09 -0.01
N ARG A 177 20.62 -15.16 0.75
CA ARG A 177 20.26 -13.80 0.31
C ARG A 177 21.13 -12.76 0.99
N TRP A 178 21.63 -11.78 0.24
CA TRP A 178 22.27 -10.58 0.80
C TRP A 178 21.96 -9.34 -0.04
N ALA A 179 22.14 -8.16 0.55
CA ALA A 179 21.80 -6.89 -0.10
C ALA A 179 22.83 -6.51 -1.18
N CYS A 180 22.38 -5.77 -2.21
CA CYS A 180 23.26 -5.19 -3.23
C CYS A 180 24.32 -4.28 -2.61
N GLU A 181 25.55 -4.36 -3.11
CA GLU A 181 26.71 -3.61 -2.59
C GLU A 181 26.69 -2.13 -2.96
N ASN A 182 26.07 -1.77 -4.09
CA ASN A 182 25.89 -0.39 -4.53
C ASN A 182 24.77 0.34 -3.76
N THR A 183 24.83 0.26 -2.42
CA THR A 183 23.83 0.81 -1.50
C THR A 183 23.59 2.31 -1.68
N ALA A 184 24.62 3.08 -2.02
CA ALA A 184 24.52 4.53 -2.25
C ALA A 184 23.66 4.86 -3.49
N GLU A 185 23.89 4.16 -4.61
CA GLU A 185 23.09 4.32 -5.84
C GLU A 185 21.64 3.92 -5.60
N TRP A 186 21.42 2.78 -4.95
CA TRP A 186 20.09 2.31 -4.59
C TRP A 186 19.37 3.22 -3.61
N SER A 187 20.09 3.86 -2.68
CA SER A 187 19.53 4.84 -1.75
C SER A 187 19.08 6.10 -2.48
N SER A 188 19.94 6.64 -3.37
CA SER A 188 19.59 7.78 -4.23
C SER A 188 18.43 7.46 -5.16
N PHE A 189 18.40 6.25 -5.73
CA PHE A 189 17.33 5.78 -6.60
C PHE A 189 16.01 5.64 -5.84
N ARG A 190 15.99 5.00 -4.67
CA ARG A 190 14.79 4.87 -3.83
C ARG A 190 14.25 6.23 -3.37
N LYS A 191 15.12 7.21 -3.08
CA LYS A 191 14.70 8.57 -2.77
C LYS A 191 13.98 9.25 -3.94
N ARG A 192 14.45 9.01 -5.18
CA ARG A 192 13.83 9.55 -6.40
C ARG A 192 12.60 8.77 -6.86
N HIS A 193 12.52 7.48 -6.51
CA HIS A 193 11.46 6.55 -6.94
C HIS A 193 10.97 5.68 -5.76
N PRO A 194 10.29 6.28 -4.75
CA PRO A 194 9.91 5.59 -3.51
C PRO A 194 8.98 4.39 -3.73
N TYR A 195 8.29 4.34 -4.86
CA TYR A 195 7.35 3.27 -5.20
C TYR A 195 7.97 2.11 -6.01
N TYR A 196 9.26 2.17 -6.34
CA TYR A 196 9.87 1.18 -7.24
C TYR A 196 9.95 -0.25 -6.65
N LEU A 197 10.08 -0.41 -5.33
CA LEU A 197 10.10 -1.75 -4.69
C LEU A 197 8.74 -2.44 -4.66
N TYR A 198 7.70 -1.70 -5.06
CA TYR A 198 6.33 -2.17 -5.14
C TYR A 198 5.93 -2.51 -6.58
N CYS A 199 6.79 -2.16 -7.53
CA CYS A 199 7.00 -2.94 -8.73
C CYS A 199 7.73 -4.26 -8.39
#